data_AF-A0A9X8DL72-F1
#
_entry.id   AF-A0A9X8DL72-F1
#
_cell.length_a   1.000
_cell.length_b   1.000
_cell.length_c   1.000
_cell.angle_alpha   90.00
_cell.angle_beta   90.00
_cell.angle_gamma   90.00
#
_symmetry.space_group_name_H-M   'P 1'
#
loop_
_entity.id
_entity.type
_entity.pdbx_description
1 polymer ?
#
loop_
_entity_poly.entity_id
_entity_poly.type
_entity_poly.pdbx_seq_one_letter_code
_entity_poly.pdbx_strand_id
1 'polypeptide(L)'
;MTSAIRGTELSHCTIYTGPIQGSLWLENCSNCTFVVVCRQLRVHHTSASAFYLRIKSHPIVEDCDGLGFAPYGLAYEGLGAQLDAAGLACDTALWSQVDDFKWLRQTQSPHWRVLPDRERVHAVDPAVQELVSIVECQ
;
A
#
# COMPACT_ATOMS: atom_id res chain seq x y z
N MET A 1 -6.44 -18.25 1.45
CA MET A 1 -6.30 -16.78 1.48
C MET A 1 -5.24 -16.41 2.49
N THR A 2 -4.40 -15.44 2.16
CA THR A 2 -3.30 -14.98 3.04
C THR A 2 -3.87 -14.22 4.22
N SER A 3 -3.60 -14.67 5.45
CA SER A 3 -4.13 -14.04 6.67
C SER A 3 -3.37 -12.77 7.05
N ALA A 4 -2.05 -12.80 6.98
CA ALA A 4 -1.20 -11.66 7.30
C ALA A 4 0.13 -11.74 6.54
N ILE A 5 0.77 -10.59 6.36
CA ILE A 5 2.13 -10.48 5.82
C ILE A 5 2.96 -9.60 6.75
N ARG A 6 4.22 -10.01 6.98
CA ARG A 6 5.24 -9.25 7.69
C ARG A 6 6.45 -9.06 6.77
N GLY A 7 6.86 -7.83 6.57
CA GLY A 7 8.08 -7.46 5.85
C GLY A 7 9.03 -6.68 6.75
N THR A 8 10.32 -7.04 6.72
CA THR A 8 11.37 -6.38 7.52
C THR A 8 12.59 -6.16 6.65
N GLU A 9 13.26 -5.03 6.82
CA GLU A 9 14.58 -4.77 6.20
C GLU A 9 14.57 -4.83 4.66
N LEU A 10 13.42 -4.53 4.05
CA LEU A 10 13.29 -4.47 2.60
C LEU A 10 13.91 -3.17 2.07
N SER A 11 14.74 -3.28 1.05
CA SER A 11 15.32 -2.11 0.40
C SER A 11 15.28 -2.24 -1.12
N HIS A 12 14.90 -1.16 -1.81
CA HIS A 12 14.84 -1.10 -3.28
C HIS A 12 13.98 -2.23 -3.88
N CYS A 13 12.87 -2.56 -3.21
CA CYS A 13 11.97 -3.64 -3.62
C CYS A 13 10.65 -3.08 -4.15
N THR A 14 10.10 -3.78 -5.15
CA THR A 14 8.69 -3.63 -5.53
C THR A 14 7.94 -4.88 -5.13
N ILE A 15 6.91 -4.73 -4.30
CA ILE A 15 6.14 -5.82 -3.72
C ILE A 15 4.72 -5.76 -4.27
N TYR A 16 4.31 -6.84 -4.92
CA TYR A 16 2.95 -7.06 -5.40
C TYR A 16 2.29 -8.14 -4.55
N THR A 17 1.07 -7.89 -4.06
CA THR A 17 0.29 -8.92 -3.38
C THR A 17 -1.13 -8.98 -3.90
N GLY A 18 -1.70 -10.19 -3.85
CA GLY A 18 -3.14 -10.34 -3.84
C GLY A 18 -3.76 -9.89 -2.50
N PRO A 19 -5.09 -10.06 -2.34
CA PRO A 19 -5.80 -9.63 -1.14
C PRO A 19 -5.34 -10.34 0.14
N ILE A 20 -4.98 -9.55 1.14
CA ILE A 20 -4.62 -10.00 2.48
C ILE A 20 -5.85 -9.87 3.37
N GLN A 21 -6.33 -11.00 3.91
CA GLN A 21 -7.52 -11.07 4.77
C GLN A 21 -7.33 -10.40 6.14
N GLY A 22 -6.13 -9.97 6.48
CA GLY A 22 -5.82 -9.34 7.77
C GLY A 22 -4.81 -8.22 7.60
N SER A 23 -3.71 -8.31 8.35
CA SER A 23 -2.74 -7.23 8.49
C SER A 23 -1.55 -7.35 7.55
N LEU A 24 -1.07 -6.20 7.10
CA LEU A 24 0.27 -6.00 6.58
C LEU A 24 1.05 -5.19 7.61
N TRP A 25 2.17 -5.74 8.07
CA TRP A 25 3.08 -5.07 9.01
C TRP A 25 4.46 -4.94 8.36
N LEU A 26 4.99 -3.73 8.35
CA LEU A 26 6.25 -3.39 7.71
C LEU A 26 7.15 -2.64 8.69
N GLU A 27 8.43 -2.99 8.68
CA GLU A 27 9.43 -2.43 9.60
C GLU A 27 10.76 -2.25 8.87
N ASN A 28 11.44 -1.13 9.13
CA ASN A 28 12.79 -0.85 8.63
C ASN A 28 12.91 -1.01 7.10
N CYS A 29 11.93 -0.49 6.34
CA CYS A 29 11.93 -0.58 4.88
C CYS A 29 12.40 0.75 4.25
N SER A 30 13.03 0.71 3.09
CA SER A 30 13.46 1.94 2.41
C SER A 30 13.45 1.82 0.89
N ASN A 31 13.06 2.90 0.20
CA ASN A 31 13.01 2.94 -1.27
C ASN A 31 12.16 1.80 -1.86
N CYS A 32 11.03 1.49 -1.23
CA CYS A 32 10.17 0.38 -1.63
C CYS A 32 8.86 0.88 -2.24
N THR A 33 8.31 0.09 -3.17
CA THR A 33 6.95 0.26 -3.68
C THR A 33 6.10 -0.93 -3.26
N PHE A 34 5.00 -0.68 -2.56
CA PHE A 34 4.06 -1.70 -2.12
C PHE A 34 2.74 -1.53 -2.86
N VAL A 35 2.36 -2.52 -3.66
CA VAL A 35 1.08 -2.59 -4.37
C VAL A 35 0.24 -3.69 -3.73
N VAL A 36 -0.61 -3.30 -2.78
CA VAL A 36 -1.20 -4.23 -1.80
C VAL A 36 -2.66 -3.94 -1.49
N VAL A 37 -3.40 -4.99 -1.16
CA VAL A 37 -4.76 -4.92 -0.62
C VAL A 37 -4.79 -5.62 0.73
N CYS A 38 -5.25 -4.96 1.78
CA CYS A 38 -5.32 -5.55 3.12
C CYS A 38 -6.49 -5.01 3.94
N ARG A 39 -6.69 -5.51 5.16
CA ARG A 39 -7.64 -4.89 6.10
C ARG A 39 -6.99 -3.82 6.96
N GLN A 40 -5.72 -4.01 7.30
CA GLN A 40 -4.95 -3.18 8.23
C GLN A 40 -3.52 -3.03 7.71
N LEU A 41 -2.96 -1.82 7.78
CA LEU A 41 -1.58 -1.54 7.44
C LEU A 41 -0.92 -0.84 8.64
N ARG A 42 0.22 -1.38 9.07
CA ARG A 42 1.09 -0.78 10.08
C ARG A 42 2.50 -0.69 9.53
N VAL A 43 3.09 0.50 9.58
CA VAL A 43 4.41 0.78 9.04
C VAL A 43 5.26 1.46 10.11
N HIS A 44 6.47 0.98 10.30
CA HIS A 44 7.40 1.49 11.30
C HIS A 44 8.81 1.64 10.73
N HIS A 45 9.57 2.66 11.16
CA HIS A 45 10.95 2.93 10.72
C HIS A 45 11.14 2.86 9.19
N THR A 46 10.20 3.39 8.40
CA THR A 46 10.22 3.22 6.94
C THR A 46 10.32 4.56 6.24
N SER A 47 11.13 4.63 5.19
CA SER A 47 11.36 5.89 4.47
C SER A 47 11.30 5.76 2.96
N ALA A 48 11.04 6.89 2.29
CA ALA A 48 11.09 7.05 0.84
C ALA A 48 10.34 5.93 0.09
N SER A 49 9.16 5.56 0.58
CA SER A 49 8.42 4.39 0.08
C SER A 49 7.00 4.78 -0.32
N ALA A 50 6.46 4.09 -1.32
CA ALA A 50 5.13 4.33 -1.87
C ALA A 50 4.19 3.15 -1.63
N PHE A 51 2.93 3.46 -1.31
CA PHE A 51 1.87 2.50 -1.04
C PHE A 51 0.70 2.72 -2.01
N TYR A 52 0.52 1.80 -2.95
CA TYR A 52 -0.67 1.68 -3.79
C TYR A 52 -1.61 0.73 -3.09
N LEU A 53 -2.62 1.30 -2.43
CA LEU A 53 -3.30 0.63 -1.32
C LEU A 53 -4.81 0.63 -1.48
N ARG A 54 -5.42 -0.53 -1.23
CA ARG A 54 -6.84 -0.66 -0.89
C ARG A 54 -6.96 -1.26 0.50
N ILE A 55 -7.72 -0.61 1.38
CA ILE A 55 -7.74 -0.94 2.80
C ILE A 55 -9.11 -0.69 3.44
N LYS A 56 -9.40 -1.38 4.57
CA LYS A 56 -10.64 -1.24 5.36
C LYS A 56 -10.50 -0.41 6.65
N SER A 57 -9.30 0.09 6.93
CA SER A 57 -8.98 0.98 8.05
C SER A 57 -8.01 2.05 7.57
N HIS A 58 -7.76 3.07 8.39
CA HIS A 58 -6.65 3.99 8.16
C HIS A 58 -5.32 3.23 8.28
N PRO A 59 -4.34 3.50 7.40
CA PRO A 59 -2.96 3.10 7.63
C PRO A 59 -2.41 3.79 8.88
N ILE A 60 -1.61 3.06 9.65
CA ILE A 60 -0.91 3.62 10.81
C ILE A 60 0.59 3.65 10.50
N VAL A 61 1.21 4.81 10.65
CA VAL A 61 2.65 5.01 10.43
C VAL A 61 3.29 5.54 11.72
N GLU A 62 4.52 5.12 11.98
CA GLU A 62 5.29 5.54 13.16
C GLU A 62 6.79 5.58 12.79
N ASP A 63 7.52 6.61 13.19
CA ASP A 63 8.95 6.80 12.83
C ASP A 63 9.23 6.67 11.33
N CYS A 64 8.32 7.16 10.49
CA CYS A 64 8.44 7.10 9.05
C CYS A 64 8.74 8.48 8.44
N ASP A 65 9.25 8.52 7.21
CA ASP A 65 9.47 9.77 6.50
C ASP A 65 9.38 9.62 4.97
N GLY A 66 8.84 10.64 4.29
CA GLY A 66 8.73 10.63 2.83
C GLY A 66 7.84 9.51 2.28
N LEU A 67 6.74 9.17 2.97
CA LEU A 67 5.80 8.15 2.51
C LEU A 67 4.79 8.71 1.49
N GLY A 68 4.56 7.96 0.42
CA GLY A 68 3.53 8.27 -0.58
C GLY A 68 2.36 7.28 -0.53
N PHE A 69 1.13 7.76 -0.58
CA PHE A 69 -0.07 6.93 -0.66
C PHE A 69 -0.87 7.20 -1.94
N ALA A 70 -1.33 6.14 -2.60
CA ALA A 70 -2.03 6.16 -3.86
C ALA A 70 -3.11 5.05 -3.91
N PRO A 71 -4.12 5.16 -4.78
CA PRO A 71 -5.09 4.09 -4.95
C PRO A 71 -4.44 2.81 -5.51
N TYR A 72 -4.94 1.65 -5.11
CA TYR A 72 -4.50 0.36 -5.65
C TYR A 72 -4.97 0.17 -7.09
N GLY A 73 -4.02 -0.10 -8.00
CA GLY A 73 -4.29 -0.29 -9.42
C GLY A 73 -3.79 -1.61 -10.00
N LEU A 74 -3.45 -2.63 -9.22
CA LEU A 74 -2.98 -3.90 -9.79
C LEU A 74 -4.15 -4.67 -10.40
N ALA A 75 -3.94 -5.29 -11.57
CA ALA A 75 -4.86 -6.22 -12.19
C ALA A 75 -4.13 -7.51 -12.59
N TYR A 76 -4.78 -8.65 -12.31
CA TYR A 76 -4.34 -9.98 -12.72
C TYR A 76 -5.53 -10.96 -12.71
N GLU A 77 -5.35 -12.11 -13.35
CA GLU A 77 -6.38 -13.15 -13.46
C GLU A 77 -6.82 -13.66 -12.08
N GLY A 78 -8.13 -13.64 -11.81
CA GLY A 78 -8.69 -14.10 -10.55
C GLY A 78 -8.70 -13.09 -9.40
N LEU A 79 -8.15 -11.87 -9.59
CA LEU A 79 -8.16 -10.82 -8.57
C LEU A 79 -9.58 -10.49 -8.07
N GLY A 80 -10.55 -10.34 -8.98
CA GLY A 80 -11.94 -10.02 -8.62
C GLY A 80 -12.54 -11.02 -7.63
N ALA A 81 -12.45 -12.32 -7.95
CA ALA A 81 -12.95 -13.38 -7.07
C ALA A 81 -12.21 -13.41 -5.72
N GLN A 82 -10.90 -13.12 -5.70
CA GLN A 82 -10.13 -13.04 -4.45
C GLN A 82 -10.54 -11.84 -3.60
N LEU A 83 -10.82 -10.69 -4.23
CA LEU A 83 -11.31 -9.49 -3.53
C LEU A 83 -12.70 -9.70 -2.94
N ASP A 84 -13.60 -10.34 -3.69
CA ASP A 84 -14.95 -10.67 -3.22
C ASP A 84 -14.88 -11.63 -2.02
N ALA A 85 -14.10 -12.71 -2.13
CA ALA A 85 -13.91 -13.66 -1.05
C ALA A 85 -13.24 -13.03 0.19
N ALA A 86 -12.46 -11.95 -0.01
CA ALA A 86 -11.85 -11.17 1.06
C ALA A 86 -12.76 -10.08 1.65
N GLY A 87 -13.91 -9.79 1.03
CA GLY A 87 -14.74 -8.63 1.38
C GLY A 87 -14.02 -7.29 1.13
N LEU A 88 -13.09 -7.25 0.17
CA LEU A 88 -12.22 -6.11 -0.18
C LEU A 88 -12.49 -5.58 -1.59
N ALA A 89 -13.60 -5.97 -2.22
CA ALA A 89 -13.97 -5.54 -3.57
C ALA A 89 -14.23 -4.02 -3.68
N CYS A 90 -14.94 -3.44 -2.70
CA CYS A 90 -15.24 -2.01 -2.67
C CYS A 90 -14.10 -1.21 -2.01
N ASP A 91 -13.55 -0.24 -2.74
CA ASP A 91 -12.60 0.74 -2.23
C ASP A 91 -13.34 1.86 -1.50
N THR A 92 -12.90 2.13 -0.28
CA THR A 92 -13.48 3.15 0.62
C THR A 92 -12.61 4.40 0.71
N ALA A 93 -11.56 4.52 -0.12
CA ALA A 93 -10.60 5.62 -0.12
C ALA A 93 -9.89 5.87 1.23
N LEU A 94 -9.96 4.91 2.17
CA LEU A 94 -9.31 5.02 3.49
C LEU A 94 -7.78 5.03 3.39
N TRP A 95 -7.23 4.61 2.25
CA TRP A 95 -5.81 4.68 1.96
C TRP A 95 -5.26 6.13 1.99
N SER A 96 -6.12 7.14 1.78
CA SER A 96 -5.73 8.55 1.78
C SER A 96 -5.86 9.22 3.16
N GLN A 97 -6.23 8.46 4.20
CA GLN A 97 -6.39 8.93 5.58
C GLN A 97 -5.43 8.14 6.46
N VAL A 98 -4.23 8.68 6.69
CA VAL A 98 -3.15 7.99 7.40
C VAL A 98 -2.97 8.58 8.78
N ASP A 99 -3.00 7.71 9.79
CA ASP A 99 -2.77 8.05 11.18
C ASP A 99 -1.26 7.97 11.46
N ASP A 100 -0.62 9.13 11.62
CA ASP A 100 0.77 9.21 12.05
C ASP A 100 0.83 9.25 13.58
N PHE A 101 1.25 8.12 14.16
CA PHE A 101 1.14 7.87 15.60
C PHE A 101 1.94 8.84 16.46
N LYS A 102 3.08 9.36 15.96
CA LYS A 102 3.93 10.29 16.70
C LYS A 102 3.65 11.76 16.37
N TRP A 103 2.79 12.03 15.40
CA TRP A 103 2.42 13.39 15.03
C TRP A 103 1.20 13.88 15.82
N LEU A 104 1.45 14.42 17.01
CA LEU A 104 0.41 14.89 17.93
C LEU A 104 -0.18 16.29 17.59
N ARG A 105 0.14 16.85 16.42
CA ARG A 105 -0.33 18.20 16.02
C ARG A 105 -1.63 18.11 15.22
N GLN A 106 -2.43 19.18 15.24
CA GLN A 106 -3.66 19.27 14.46
C GLN A 106 -3.41 19.48 12.95
N THR A 107 -2.21 19.89 12.58
CA THR A 107 -1.83 20.06 11.17
C THR A 107 -1.55 18.71 10.52
N GLN A 108 -1.60 18.67 9.20
CA GLN A 108 -1.16 17.51 8.42
C GLN A 108 0.28 17.10 8.81
N SER A 109 0.51 15.80 8.99
CA SER A 109 1.87 15.26 9.20
C SER A 109 2.71 15.48 7.93
N PRO A 110 3.98 15.93 8.06
CA PRO A 110 4.88 16.08 6.93
C PRO A 110 5.47 14.74 6.44
N HIS A 111 5.32 13.66 7.22
CA HIS A 111 5.98 12.37 6.99
C HIS A 111 5.31 11.54 5.89
N TRP A 112 4.10 11.92 5.47
CA TRP A 112 3.37 11.26 4.41
C TRP A 112 2.56 12.25 3.57
N ARG A 113 2.24 11.84 2.34
CA ARG A 113 1.34 12.57 1.45
C ARG A 113 0.61 11.66 0.49
N VAL A 114 -0.52 12.14 -0.02
CA VAL A 114 -1.16 11.54 -1.20
C VAL A 114 -0.31 11.86 -2.44
N LEU A 115 -0.01 10.84 -3.24
CA LEU A 115 0.74 11.00 -4.47
C LEU A 115 -0.17 11.58 -5.57
N PRO A 116 0.22 12.70 -6.21
CA PRO A 116 -0.48 13.20 -7.40
C PRO A 116 -0.24 12.25 -8.57
N ASP A 117 -1.18 12.19 -9.51
CA ASP A 117 -1.18 11.23 -10.63
C ASP A 117 0.14 11.22 -11.42
N ARG A 118 0.74 12.40 -11.62
CA ARG A 118 2.03 12.58 -12.33
C ARG A 118 3.24 11.93 -11.64
N GLU A 119 3.13 11.61 -10.35
CA GLU A 119 4.18 10.95 -9.56
C GLU A 119 3.89 9.47 -9.33
N ARG A 120 2.74 8.96 -9.83
CA ARG A 120 2.37 7.56 -9.70
C ARG A 120 3.08 6.70 -10.74
N VAL A 121 3.27 5.44 -10.39
CA VAL A 121 3.78 4.39 -11.26
C VAL A 121 2.62 3.88 -12.11
N HIS A 122 2.84 3.86 -13.42
CA HIS A 122 1.85 3.48 -14.43
C HIS A 122 2.19 2.16 -15.14
N ALA A 123 3.28 1.50 -14.72
CA ALA A 123 3.74 0.24 -15.29
C ALA A 123 4.33 -0.66 -14.19
N VAL A 124 4.19 -1.97 -14.36
CA VAL A 124 4.84 -2.95 -13.47
C VAL A 124 6.29 -3.18 -13.88
N ASP A 125 7.05 -3.86 -13.01
CA ASP A 125 8.38 -4.33 -13.36
C ASP A 125 8.32 -5.26 -14.59
N PRO A 126 9.20 -5.10 -15.60
CA PRO A 126 9.24 -5.95 -16.79
C PRO A 126 9.32 -7.44 -16.48
N ALA A 127 9.91 -7.84 -15.35
CA ALA A 127 10.02 -9.24 -14.95
C ALA A 127 8.66 -9.89 -14.59
N VAL A 128 7.63 -9.09 -14.30
CA VAL A 128 6.29 -9.57 -13.92
C VAL A 128 5.18 -9.08 -14.85
N GLN A 129 5.51 -8.40 -15.94
CA GLN A 129 4.54 -7.83 -16.88
C GLN A 129 3.62 -8.85 -17.55
N GLU A 130 4.01 -10.12 -17.61
CA GLU A 130 3.18 -11.21 -18.13
C GLU A 130 2.17 -11.74 -17.09
N LEU A 131 2.35 -11.40 -15.81
CA LEU A 131 1.55 -11.91 -14.69
C LEU A 131 0.57 -10.86 -14.15
N VAL A 132 0.98 -9.60 -14.16
CA VAL A 132 0.25 -8.49 -13.54
C VAL A 132 0.35 -7.24 -14.40
N SER A 133 -0.59 -6.31 -14.23
CA SER A 133 -0.57 -5.00 -14.88
C SER A 133 -1.03 -3.91 -13.90
N ILE A 134 -0.67 -2.65 -14.17
CA ILE A 134 -1.28 -1.49 -13.49
C ILE A 134 -2.40 -0.96 -14.40
N VAL A 135 -3.58 -0.80 -13.83
CA VAL A 135 -4.74 -0.14 -14.44
C VAL A 135 -5.00 1.18 -13.71
N GLU A 136 -5.34 2.22 -14.46
CA GLU A 136 -5.79 3.48 -13.87
C GLU A 136 -7.14 3.25 -13.18
N CYS A 137 -7.24 3.63 -11.90
CA CYS A 137 -8.54 3.73 -11.25
C CYS A 137 -9.27 4.96 -11.81
N GLN A 138 -10.38 4.70 -12.53
CA GLN A 138 -11.39 5.73 -12.86
C GLN A 138 -12.19 6.12 -11.62
#